data_AF-A0A3D8JAC5-F1
#
_entry.id   AF-A0A3D8JAC5-F1
#
_cell.length_a   1.000
_cell.length_b   1.000
_cell.length_c   1.000
_cell.angle_alpha   90.00
_cell.angle_beta   90.00
_cell.angle_gamma   90.00
#
_symmetry.space_group_name_H-M   'P 1'
#
loop_
_entity.id
_entity.type
_entity.pdbx_description
1 polymer ?
#
loop_
_entity_poly.entity_id
_entity_poly.type
_entity_poly.pdbx_seq_one_letter_code
_entity_poly.pdbx_strand_id
1 'polypeptide(L)'
;MRYLFIVLLPILFFSKDINDFLLKNDAVLWNFYQKVKEQSAQRNYPIFSQRFLIDQISYEKLSNEEKKKFFNHLVFIVFYLKDKPLYSDFGGVSIKGISETYDGDMKEFYYLFDGRYYTDLSNVDRDKRLFAYCVLPNFHHCILLGIGEEW
;
A
#
# COMPACT_ATOMS: atom_id res chain seq x y z
N MET A 1 -50.32 25.37 -23.42
CA MET A 1 -49.78 24.10 -22.88
C MET A 1 -48.26 24.18 -22.90
N ARG A 2 -47.62 24.32 -21.73
CA ARG A 2 -46.16 24.32 -21.57
C ARG A 2 -45.76 22.96 -20.99
N TYR A 3 -45.07 22.13 -21.77
CA TYR A 3 -44.45 20.91 -21.26
C TYR A 3 -43.09 21.28 -20.65
N LEU A 4 -42.99 21.15 -19.33
CA LEU A 4 -41.74 21.26 -18.59
C LEU A 4 -41.06 19.88 -18.66
N PHE A 5 -40.13 19.69 -19.59
CA PHE A 5 -39.25 18.52 -19.60
C PHE A 5 -38.19 18.71 -18.52
N ILE A 6 -38.40 18.08 -17.35
CA ILE A 6 -37.36 17.93 -16.34
C ILE A 6 -36.44 16.82 -16.84
N VAL A 7 -35.32 17.21 -17.46
CA VAL A 7 -34.22 16.29 -17.76
C VAL A 7 -33.55 15.95 -16.43
N LEU A 8 -33.93 14.82 -15.83
CA LEU A 8 -33.14 14.17 -14.79
C LEU A 8 -31.89 13.59 -15.47
N LEU A 9 -30.85 14.42 -15.62
CA LEU A 9 -29.50 13.91 -15.85
C LEU A 9 -29.13 13.09 -14.60
N PRO A 10 -28.84 11.79 -14.72
CA PRO A 10 -28.24 11.09 -13.61
C PRO A 10 -26.87 11.76 -13.41
N ILE A 11 -26.69 12.40 -12.25
CA ILE A 11 -25.37 12.76 -11.79
C ILE A 11 -24.67 11.42 -11.60
N LEU A 12 -23.91 10.99 -12.61
CA LEU A 12 -22.91 9.94 -12.47
C LEU A 12 -21.87 10.50 -11.51
N PHE A 13 -22.14 10.33 -10.20
CA PHE A 13 -21.07 10.29 -9.22
C PHE A 13 -20.22 9.08 -9.62
N PHE A 14 -19.23 9.30 -10.47
CA PHE A 14 -18.13 8.36 -10.63
C PHE A 14 -17.46 8.28 -9.26
N SER A 15 -17.85 7.31 -8.44
CA SER A 15 -17.04 6.94 -7.28
C SER A 15 -15.69 6.51 -7.84
N LYS A 16 -14.62 7.17 -7.38
CA LYS A 16 -13.26 6.76 -7.68
C LYS A 16 -13.09 5.31 -7.24
N ASP A 17 -12.95 4.40 -8.20
CA ASP A 17 -12.72 2.98 -7.92
C ASP A 17 -11.21 2.77 -7.71
N ILE A 18 -10.83 2.28 -6.53
CA ILE A 18 -9.44 1.91 -6.22
C ILE A 18 -8.87 0.97 -7.28
N ASN A 19 -9.67 0.05 -7.82
CA ASN A 19 -9.23 -0.95 -8.77
C ASN A 19 -8.78 -0.31 -10.09
N ASP A 20 -9.44 0.76 -10.54
CA ASP A 20 -9.06 1.52 -11.73
C ASP A 20 -7.73 2.25 -11.52
N PHE A 21 -7.54 2.86 -10.35
CA PHE A 21 -6.30 3.53 -10.01
C PHE A 21 -5.12 2.55 -9.90
N LEU A 22 -5.34 1.40 -9.25
CA LEU A 22 -4.33 0.36 -9.15
C LEU A 22 -3.96 -0.20 -10.53
N LEU A 23 -4.96 -0.46 -11.40
CA LEU A 23 -4.71 -0.92 -12.76
C LEU A 23 -3.87 0.09 -13.56
N LYS A 24 -4.20 1.38 -13.46
CA LYS A 24 -3.48 2.46 -14.13
C LYS A 24 -2.04 2.60 -13.63
N ASN A 25 -1.81 2.38 -12.34
CA ASN A 25 -0.53 2.68 -11.69
C ASN A 25 0.37 1.45 -11.47
N ASP A 26 -0.12 0.21 -11.61
CA ASP A 26 0.62 -1.02 -11.26
C ASP A 26 2.00 -1.09 -11.94
N ALA A 27 2.07 -0.86 -13.25
CA ALA A 27 3.34 -0.94 -13.98
C ALA A 27 4.38 0.07 -13.47
N VAL A 28 3.96 1.29 -13.15
CA VAL A 28 4.85 2.35 -12.66
C VAL A 28 5.32 2.04 -11.24
N LEU A 29 4.40 1.64 -10.36
CA LEU A 29 4.71 1.28 -8.98
C LEU A 29 5.58 0.03 -8.90
N TRP A 30 5.32 -0.97 -9.74
CA TRP A 30 6.14 -2.17 -9.82
C TRP A 30 7.56 -1.86 -10.25
N ASN A 31 7.73 -1.07 -11.32
CA ASN A 31 9.06 -0.66 -11.77
C ASN A 31 9.81 0.15 -10.70
N PHE A 32 9.09 1.01 -9.99
CA PHE A 32 9.68 1.76 -8.88
C PHE A 32 10.08 0.84 -7.71
N TYR A 33 9.23 -0.11 -7.33
CA TYR A 33 9.54 -1.13 -6.32
C TYR A 33 10.78 -1.95 -6.71
N GLN A 34 10.89 -2.41 -7.96
CA GLN A 34 12.05 -3.16 -8.42
C GLN A 34 13.34 -2.35 -8.29
N LYS A 35 13.32 -1.06 -8.62
CA LYS A 35 14.47 -0.16 -8.41
C LYS A 35 14.83 -0.04 -6.93
N VAL A 36 13.85 0.15 -6.05
CA VAL A 36 14.08 0.21 -4.60
C VAL A 36 14.65 -1.11 -4.08
N LYS A 37 14.18 -2.25 -4.61
CA LYS A 37 14.69 -3.59 -4.27
C LYS A 37 16.15 -3.77 -4.69
N GLU A 38 16.50 -3.41 -5.92
CA GLU A 38 17.88 -3.43 -6.42
C GLU A 38 18.82 -2.56 -5.57
N GLN A 39 18.38 -1.33 -5.29
CA GLN A 39 19.10 -0.36 -4.47
C GLN A 39 19.30 -0.82 -3.02
N SER A 40 18.27 -1.41 -2.43
CA SER A 40 18.29 -1.95 -1.08
C SER A 40 19.27 -3.13 -0.94
N ALA A 41 19.32 -4.02 -1.94
CA ALA A 41 20.29 -5.12 -1.98
C ALA A 41 21.74 -4.63 -2.03
N GLN A 42 21.97 -3.45 -2.62
CA GLN A 42 23.27 -2.78 -2.67
C GLN A 42 23.55 -1.88 -1.46
N ARG A 43 22.65 -1.86 -0.46
CA ARG A 43 22.71 -0.97 0.71
C ARG A 43 22.71 0.53 0.35
N ASN A 44 22.11 0.87 -0.79
CA ASN A 44 21.99 2.23 -1.29
C ASN A 44 20.53 2.70 -1.16
N TYR A 45 20.11 3.09 0.04
CA TYR A 45 18.69 3.34 0.31
C TYR A 45 18.23 4.72 -0.20
N PRO A 46 17.18 4.81 -1.03
CA PRO A 46 16.55 6.08 -1.36
C PRO A 46 16.07 6.82 -0.11
N ILE A 47 16.06 8.15 -0.17
CA ILE A 47 15.55 8.99 0.92
C ILE A 47 14.20 9.56 0.51
N PHE A 48 13.18 9.31 1.33
CA PHE A 48 11.86 9.91 1.20
C PHE A 48 11.49 10.61 2.51
N SER A 49 11.21 11.91 2.45
CA SER A 49 10.90 12.72 3.64
C SER A 49 11.89 12.52 4.80
N GLN A 50 13.20 12.59 4.50
CA GLN A 50 14.31 12.39 5.45
C GLN A 50 14.42 10.97 6.04
N ARG A 51 13.64 10.00 5.55
CA ARG A 51 13.71 8.61 5.97
C ARG A 51 14.28 7.77 4.83
N PHE A 52 15.25 6.91 5.13
CA PHE A 52 15.60 5.79 4.26
C PHE A 52 14.38 4.94 3.92
N LEU A 53 14.32 4.51 2.67
CA LEU A 53 13.35 3.58 2.12
C LEU A 53 14.07 2.29 1.76
N ILE A 54 13.64 1.17 2.34
CA ILE A 54 14.16 -0.17 2.06
C ILE A 54 13.02 -1.07 1.56
N ASP A 55 13.28 -2.00 0.64
CA ASP A 55 12.25 -3.00 0.29
C ASP A 55 12.10 -4.07 1.38
N GLN A 56 10.91 -4.67 1.46
CA GLN A 56 10.60 -5.68 2.48
C GLN A 56 11.55 -6.87 2.48
N ILE A 57 11.87 -7.41 1.30
CA ILE A 57 12.72 -8.61 1.18
C ILE A 57 14.13 -8.31 1.69
N SER A 58 14.72 -7.17 1.31
CA SER A 58 16.03 -6.77 1.83
C SER A 58 15.98 -6.48 3.32
N TYR A 59 14.92 -5.86 3.82
CA TYR A 59 14.76 -5.61 5.26
C TYR A 59 14.69 -6.91 6.06
N GLU A 60 13.95 -7.92 5.58
CA GLU A 60 13.84 -9.21 6.27
C GLU A 60 15.19 -9.93 6.42
N LYS A 61 16.06 -9.83 5.40
CA LYS A 61 17.43 -10.39 5.38
C LYS A 61 18.38 -9.74 6.39
N LEU A 62 18.08 -8.53 6.87
CA LEU A 62 18.95 -7.84 7.82
C LEU A 62 19.02 -8.56 9.16
N SER A 63 20.21 -8.57 9.76
CA SER A 63 20.36 -8.97 11.16
C SER A 63 19.56 -8.05 12.08
N ASN A 64 19.24 -8.52 13.29
CA ASN A 64 18.53 -7.72 14.29
C ASN A 64 19.28 -6.41 14.63
N GLU A 65 20.61 -6.41 14.57
CA GLU A 65 21.43 -5.22 14.79
C GLU A 65 21.32 -4.21 13.67
N GLU A 66 21.27 -4.67 12.42
CA GLU A 66 21.07 -3.80 11.26
C GLU A 66 19.64 -3.24 11.23
N LYS A 67 18.63 -4.04 11.57
CA LYS A 67 17.23 -3.59 11.66
C LYS A 67 17.05 -2.42 12.64
N LYS A 68 17.83 -2.37 13.72
CA LYS A 68 17.80 -1.22 14.66
C LYS A 68 18.16 0.11 13.99
N LYS A 69 18.99 0.09 12.94
CA LYS A 69 19.35 1.31 12.17
C LYS A 69 18.19 1.84 11.33
N PHE A 70 17.15 1.03 11.12
CA PHE A 70 15.94 1.38 10.38
C PHE A 70 14.77 1.76 11.28
N PHE A 71 14.99 1.97 12.59
CA PHE A 71 13.93 2.44 13.46
C PHE A 71 13.36 3.78 12.95
N ASN A 72 12.03 3.86 12.81
CA ASN A 72 11.31 5.02 12.26
C ASN A 72 11.63 5.36 10.78
N HIS A 73 12.34 4.48 10.07
CA HIS A 73 12.51 4.53 8.62
C HIS A 73 11.33 3.85 7.90
N LEU A 74 11.35 3.87 6.57
CA LEU A 74 10.25 3.35 5.76
C LEU A 74 10.64 2.03 5.11
N VAL A 75 9.69 1.11 5.07
CA VAL A 75 9.74 -0.08 4.24
C VAL A 75 8.75 0.06 3.09
N PHE A 76 9.20 -0.23 1.88
CA PHE A 76 8.34 -0.37 0.72
C PHE A 76 7.89 -1.82 0.62
N ILE A 77 6.59 -2.04 0.83
CA ILE A 77 5.95 -3.35 0.78
C ILE A 77 5.13 -3.53 -0.50
N VAL A 78 5.09 -4.76 -0.99
CA VAL A 78 4.22 -5.21 -2.07
C VAL A 78 3.49 -6.46 -1.60
N PHE A 79 2.17 -6.47 -1.68
CA PHE A 79 1.38 -7.57 -1.14
C PHE A 79 0.05 -7.74 -1.88
N TYR A 80 -0.60 -8.88 -1.68
CA TYR A 80 -1.99 -9.12 -2.06
C TYR A 80 -2.84 -9.24 -0.81
N LEU A 81 -4.07 -8.75 -0.86
CA LEU A 81 -4.98 -8.81 0.27
C LEU A 81 -5.46 -10.26 0.50
N LYS A 82 -5.24 -10.80 1.70
CA LYS A 82 -5.65 -12.16 2.05
C LYS A 82 -7.08 -12.24 2.57
N ASP A 83 -7.36 -11.41 3.57
CA ASP A 83 -8.60 -11.39 4.33
C ASP A 83 -9.24 -9.99 4.24
N LYS A 84 -10.51 -9.89 4.63
CA LYS A 84 -11.18 -8.58 4.72
C LYS A 84 -10.46 -7.69 5.73
N PRO A 85 -10.33 -6.38 5.47
CA PRO A 85 -9.76 -5.43 6.42
C PRO A 85 -10.57 -5.39 7.72
N LEU A 86 -9.88 -5.26 8.84
CA LEU A 86 -10.50 -5.08 10.16
C LEU A 86 -10.36 -3.62 10.58
N TYR A 87 -11.48 -2.93 10.68
CA TYR A 87 -11.53 -1.56 11.20
C TYR A 87 -11.47 -1.55 12.73
N SER A 88 -10.72 -0.61 13.28
CA SER A 88 -10.70 -0.30 14.71
C SER A 88 -11.39 1.03 14.95
N ASP A 89 -12.24 1.09 15.98
CA ASP A 89 -12.91 2.32 16.43
C ASP A 89 -11.91 3.41 16.88
N PHE A 90 -10.63 3.08 17.06
CA PHE A 90 -9.53 4.02 17.31
C PHE A 90 -8.91 4.60 16.02
N GLY A 91 -9.52 4.39 14.85
CA GLY A 91 -9.14 5.03 13.60
C GLY A 91 -8.03 4.32 12.81
N GLY A 92 -7.88 3.01 12.97
CA GLY A 92 -6.89 2.20 12.24
C GLY A 92 -7.53 1.04 11.47
N VAL A 93 -6.87 0.59 10.41
CA VAL A 93 -7.26 -0.58 9.63
C VAL A 93 -6.15 -1.62 9.68
N SER A 94 -6.44 -2.77 10.29
CA SER A 94 -5.55 -3.92 10.25
C SER A 94 -5.86 -4.75 9.03
N ILE A 95 -4.83 -5.07 8.25
CA ILE A 95 -4.95 -5.98 7.13
C ILE A 95 -3.99 -7.15 7.26
N LYS A 96 -4.40 -8.27 6.68
CA LYS A 96 -3.54 -9.42 6.45
C LYS A 96 -3.19 -9.47 4.97
N GLY A 97 -1.91 -9.32 4.67
CA GLY A 97 -1.37 -9.39 3.32
C GLY A 97 -0.54 -10.63 3.12
N ILE A 98 -0.43 -11.10 1.87
CA ILE A 98 0.55 -12.10 1.46
C ILE A 98 1.63 -11.39 0.65
N SER A 99 2.89 -11.54 1.07
CA SER A 99 4.07 -11.01 0.37
C SER A 99 5.10 -12.11 0.16
N GLU A 100 5.89 -11.95 -0.91
CA GLU A 100 7.10 -12.73 -1.13
C GLU A 100 8.11 -12.41 -0.02
N THR A 101 8.84 -13.44 0.41
CA THR A 101 9.94 -13.35 1.37
C THR A 101 11.28 -13.58 0.69
N TYR A 102 12.35 -13.39 1.45
CA TYR A 102 13.69 -13.55 0.91
C TYR A 102 14.04 -14.97 0.43
N ASP A 103 13.35 -15.99 0.92
CA ASP A 103 13.50 -17.39 0.51
C ASP A 103 12.70 -17.72 -0.78
N GLY A 104 11.96 -16.75 -1.32
CA GLY A 104 11.03 -16.94 -2.45
C GLY A 104 9.66 -17.50 -2.03
N ASP A 105 9.47 -17.80 -0.75
CA ASP A 105 8.19 -18.24 -0.20
C ASP A 105 7.22 -17.06 -0.05
N MET A 106 5.92 -17.35 -0.19
CA MET A 106 4.84 -16.41 0.14
C MET A 106 4.48 -16.55 1.62
N LYS A 107 4.58 -15.47 2.40
CA LYS A 107 4.20 -15.44 3.82
C LYS A 107 3.14 -14.38 4.12
N GLU A 108 2.42 -14.63 5.20
CA GLU A 108 1.45 -13.69 5.77
C GLU A 108 2.15 -12.62 6.59
N PHE A 109 1.74 -11.38 6.38
CA PHE A 109 2.16 -10.23 7.14
C PHE A 109 0.94 -9.44 7.60
N TYR A 110 1.09 -8.77 8.74
CA TYR A 110 0.09 -7.86 9.28
C TYR A 110 0.56 -6.43 9.07
N TYR A 111 -0.30 -5.61 8.51
CA TYR A 111 -0.02 -4.21 8.22
C TYR A 111 -1.09 -3.33 8.84
N LEU A 112 -0.69 -2.18 9.39
CA LEU A 112 -1.61 -1.23 10.03
C LEU A 112 -1.67 0.07 9.23
N PHE A 113 -2.82 0.33 8.64
CA PHE A 113 -3.15 1.51 7.87
C PHE A 113 -4.01 2.48 8.68
N ASP A 114 -4.08 3.73 8.24
CA ASP A 114 -5.04 4.71 8.76
C ASP A 114 -6.50 4.32 8.40
N GLY A 115 -7.44 4.67 9.27
CA GLY A 115 -8.88 4.48 9.12
C GLY A 115 -9.44 4.90 7.77
N ARG A 116 -8.88 5.96 7.16
CA ARG A 116 -9.29 6.48 5.85
C ARG A 116 -9.24 5.43 4.73
N TYR A 117 -8.33 4.47 4.83
CA TYR A 117 -8.14 3.45 3.80
C TYR A 117 -9.16 2.31 3.88
N TYR A 118 -10.05 2.30 4.88
CA TYR A 118 -10.95 1.16 5.12
C TYR A 118 -11.86 0.85 3.94
N THR A 119 -12.53 1.87 3.38
CA THR A 119 -13.44 1.69 2.25
C THR A 119 -12.69 1.20 1.02
N ASP A 120 -11.55 1.80 0.70
CA ASP A 120 -10.73 1.40 -0.43
C ASP A 120 -10.23 -0.04 -0.29
N LEU A 121 -9.64 -0.38 0.86
CA LEU A 121 -9.16 -1.74 1.15
C LEU A 121 -10.30 -2.78 1.20
N SER A 122 -11.54 -2.36 1.48
CA SER A 122 -12.70 -3.25 1.46
C SER A 122 -13.22 -3.55 0.05
N ASN A 123 -12.91 -2.67 -0.91
CA ASN A 123 -13.41 -2.72 -2.29
C ASN A 123 -12.34 -3.18 -3.30
N VAL A 124 -11.10 -3.39 -2.87
CA VAL A 124 -10.03 -3.88 -3.75
C VAL A 124 -10.26 -5.35 -4.14
N ASP A 125 -10.07 -5.65 -5.41
CA ASP A 125 -10.08 -7.02 -5.91
C ASP A 125 -8.87 -7.80 -5.37
N ARG A 126 -9.07 -9.06 -5.01
CA ARG A 126 -8.06 -9.87 -4.30
C ARG A 126 -6.81 -10.17 -5.13
N ASP A 127 -6.92 -10.13 -6.45
CA ASP A 127 -5.82 -10.36 -7.40
C ASP A 127 -5.01 -9.09 -7.67
N LYS A 128 -5.41 -7.94 -7.12
CA LYS A 128 -4.66 -6.69 -7.26
C LYS A 128 -3.48 -6.69 -6.32
N ARG A 129 -2.33 -6.37 -6.90
CA ARG A 129 -1.12 -6.07 -6.16
C ARG A 129 -1.25 -4.69 -5.53
N LEU A 130 -1.00 -4.64 -4.23
CA LEU A 130 -1.02 -3.43 -3.42
C LEU A 130 0.42 -3.02 -3.11
N PHE A 131 0.62 -1.70 -3.03
CA PHE A 131 1.90 -1.06 -2.81
C PHE A 131 1.77 -0.09 -1.65
N ALA A 132 2.64 -0.16 -0.64
CA ALA A 132 2.57 0.76 0.48
C ALA A 132 3.95 1.10 1.06
N TYR A 133 4.04 2.29 1.65
CA TYR A 133 5.12 2.59 2.59
C TYR A 133 4.62 2.39 4.00
N CYS A 134 5.37 1.66 4.82
CA CYS A 134 5.07 1.51 6.24
C CYS A 134 6.27 1.93 7.09
N VAL A 135 6.00 2.37 8.30
CA VAL A 135 7.04 2.70 9.27
C VAL A 135 7.59 1.42 9.90
N LEU A 136 8.92 1.33 9.97
CA LEU A 136 9.64 0.23 10.58
C LEU A 136 9.84 0.45 12.10
N PRO A 137 9.92 -0.63 12.91
CA PRO A 137 10.02 -2.03 12.49
C PRO A 137 8.68 -2.78 12.37
N ASN A 138 7.58 -2.17 12.83
CA ASN A 138 6.32 -2.87 13.09
C ASN A 138 5.34 -2.85 11.91
N PHE A 139 5.74 -2.32 10.76
CA PHE A 139 4.88 -2.17 9.58
C PHE A 139 3.56 -1.45 9.92
N HIS A 140 3.68 -0.38 10.69
CA HIS A 140 2.57 0.48 11.11
C HIS A 140 2.60 1.83 10.41
N HIS A 141 1.51 2.60 10.52
CA HIS A 141 1.36 3.89 9.83
C HIS A 141 1.60 3.76 8.33
N CYS A 142 0.94 2.77 7.73
CA CYS A 142 1.08 2.48 6.31
C CYS A 142 0.31 3.49 5.45
N ILE A 143 0.95 3.93 4.37
CA ILE A 143 0.38 4.79 3.33
C ILE A 143 0.23 3.95 2.06
N LEU A 144 -1.01 3.78 1.59
CA LEU A 144 -1.30 3.04 0.38
C LEU A 144 -0.99 3.89 -0.85
N LEU A 145 -0.31 3.33 -1.85
CA LEU A 145 0.20 4.07 -3.01
C LEU A 145 -0.65 3.82 -4.25
N GLY A 146 -0.78 4.86 -5.07
CA GLY A 146 -1.40 4.78 -6.40
C GLY A 146 -2.90 4.53 -6.41
N ILE A 147 -3.61 4.91 -5.34
CA ILE A 147 -5.06 4.73 -5.19
C ILE A 147 -5.89 5.98 -5.53
N GLY A 148 -5.26 7.07 -5.98
CA GLY A 148 -5.98 8.27 -6.42
C GLY A 148 -6.44 9.21 -5.30
N GLU A 149 -5.75 9.21 -4.15
CA GLU A 149 -6.03 10.17 -3.06
C GLU A 149 -5.89 11.61 -3.54
N GLU A 150 -6.89 12.43 -3.27
CA GLU A 150 -6.80 13.90 -3.35
C GLU A 150 -6.49 14.43 -1.95
N TRP A 151 -5.49 15.31 -1.87
CA TRP A 151 -5.03 15.96 -0.63
C TRP A 151 -5.54 17.40 -0.57
#